data_AF-A0A842TKT1-F1
#
_entry.id   AF-A0A842TKT1-F1
#
_cell.length_a   1.000
_cell.length_b   1.000
_cell.length_c   1.000
_cell.angle_alpha   90.00
_cell.angle_beta   90.00
_cell.angle_gamma   90.00
#
_symmetry.space_group_name_H-M   'P 1'
#
loop_
_entity.id
_entity.type
_entity.pdbx_description
1 polymer ?
#
loop_
_entity_poly.entity_id
_entity_poly.type
_entity_poly.pdbx_seq_one_letter_code
_entity_poly.pdbx_strand_id
1 'polypeptide(L)'
;MANKTKYDLMVKSSQLNPSLNDFYPDILSFNLQDLKLTRQPNPHVLSEMDIKRIDYLILKYYKSLEYLNILLWFNNVDYPSRLEPNTILYFPDLIDLENFYRRNKKVNNE
;
A
#
# COMPACT_ATOMS: atom_id res chain seq x y z
N MET A 1 -17.02 -3.64 18.73
CA MET A 1 -16.59 -3.29 17.36
C MET A 1 -15.45 -4.23 17.00
N ALA A 2 -15.58 -5.04 15.93
CA ALA A 2 -14.50 -5.92 15.51
C ALA A 2 -13.32 -5.08 14.99
N ASN A 3 -12.12 -5.34 15.49
CA ASN A 3 -10.91 -4.73 14.97
C ASN A 3 -10.71 -5.22 13.53
N LYS A 4 -10.97 -4.34 12.56
CA LYS A 4 -10.62 -4.60 11.17
C LYS A 4 -9.10 -4.75 11.09
N THR A 5 -8.66 -5.87 10.54
CA THR A 5 -7.26 -6.15 10.28
C THR A 5 -6.94 -5.87 8.81
N LYS A 6 -5.66 -5.69 8.50
CA LYS A 6 -5.18 -5.51 7.11
C LYS A 6 -5.68 -6.59 6.14
N TYR A 7 -5.96 -7.78 6.65
CA TYR A 7 -6.44 -8.91 5.85
C TYR A 7 -7.91 -8.76 5.43
N ASP A 8 -8.72 -7.94 6.12
CA ASP A 8 -10.12 -7.69 5.75
C ASP A 8 -10.26 -6.79 4.50
N LEU A 9 -9.15 -6.22 4.05
CA LEU A 9 -9.07 -5.29 2.92
C LEU A 9 -8.37 -5.87 1.69
N MET A 10 -7.78 -7.05 1.83
CA MET A 10 -7.02 -7.69 0.77
C MET A 10 -7.90 -8.77 0.09
N VAL A 11 -7.68 -9.05 -1.20
CA VAL A 11 -8.43 -10.07 -1.97
C VAL A 11 -7.57 -11.33 -2.11
N LYS A 12 -8.13 -12.52 -1.83
CA LYS A 12 -7.46 -13.82 -2.01
C LYS A 12 -6.73 -13.88 -3.36
N SER A 13 -5.42 -14.10 -3.32
CA SER A 13 -4.58 -14.29 -4.50
C SER A 13 -5.11 -15.40 -5.40
N SER A 14 -4.85 -15.32 -6.70
CA SER A 14 -5.06 -16.43 -7.64
C SER A 14 -3.97 -17.51 -7.53
N GLN A 15 -2.90 -17.25 -6.79
CA GLN A 15 -1.80 -18.18 -6.53
C GLN A 15 -1.96 -18.79 -5.13
N LEU A 16 -2.13 -20.11 -5.09
CA LEU A 16 -2.21 -20.90 -3.86
C LEU A 16 -0.81 -20.99 -3.22
N ASN A 17 -0.67 -20.69 -1.92
CA ASN A 17 0.55 -21.03 -1.20
C ASN A 17 0.54 -22.54 -0.88
N PRO A 18 1.43 -23.36 -1.47
CA PRO A 18 1.38 -24.82 -1.34
C PRO A 18 1.61 -25.32 0.09
N SER A 19 2.29 -24.53 0.92
CA SER A 19 2.67 -24.92 2.28
C SER A 19 1.56 -24.70 3.32
N LEU A 20 0.61 -23.81 3.02
CA LEU A 20 -0.43 -23.38 3.96
C LEU A 20 -1.85 -23.61 3.41
N ASN A 21 -1.97 -24.01 2.14
CA ASN A 21 -3.23 -24.25 1.44
C ASN A 21 -4.22 -23.07 1.54
N ASP A 22 -3.69 -21.85 1.50
CA ASP A 22 -4.48 -20.62 1.56
C ASP A 22 -4.02 -19.62 0.49
N PHE A 23 -4.94 -18.76 0.11
CA PHE A 23 -4.73 -17.71 -0.89
C PHE A 23 -4.42 -16.43 -0.13
N TYR A 24 -3.16 -15.98 -0.16
CA TYR A 24 -2.78 -14.73 0.50
C TYR A 24 -3.54 -13.59 -0.12
N PRO A 25 -4.15 -12.72 0.68
CA PRO A 25 -4.90 -11.67 0.08
C PRO A 25 -3.86 -10.63 -0.41
N ASP A 26 -3.83 -10.28 -1.71
CA ASP A 26 -2.70 -9.55 -2.32
C ASP A 26 -3.13 -8.24 -2.99
N ILE A 27 -2.63 -7.14 -2.46
CA ILE A 27 -2.89 -5.80 -2.99
C ILE A 27 -2.04 -5.45 -4.19
N LEU A 28 -0.91 -6.13 -4.36
CA LEU A 28 -0.01 -5.97 -5.48
C LEU A 28 -0.57 -6.64 -6.75
N SER A 29 -1.69 -7.36 -6.62
CA SER A 29 -2.47 -7.89 -7.74
C SER A 29 -3.34 -6.85 -8.44
N PHE A 30 -3.55 -5.68 -7.83
CA PHE A 30 -4.32 -4.60 -8.45
C PHE A 30 -3.54 -4.01 -9.63
N ASN A 31 -4.20 -3.34 -10.57
CA ASN A 31 -3.51 -2.64 -11.64
C ASN A 31 -3.22 -1.19 -11.22
N LEU A 32 -1.94 -0.82 -11.07
CA LEU A 32 -1.54 0.54 -10.65
C LEU A 32 -2.08 1.62 -11.59
N GLN A 33 -2.33 1.30 -12.86
CA GLN A 33 -2.87 2.24 -13.84
C GLN A 33 -4.28 2.74 -13.46
N ASP A 34 -4.99 2.02 -12.59
CA ASP A 34 -6.30 2.43 -12.09
C ASP A 34 -6.22 3.41 -10.91
N LEU A 35 -5.00 3.70 -10.41
CA LEU A 35 -4.77 4.73 -9.40
C LEU A 35 -4.87 6.11 -10.07
N LYS A 36 -6.08 6.68 -9.99
CA LYS A 36 -6.36 8.04 -10.44
C LYS A 36 -6.03 9.03 -9.34
N LEU A 37 -5.05 9.89 -9.59
CA LEU A 37 -4.65 10.96 -8.69
C LEU A 37 -5.50 12.20 -8.95
N THR A 38 -6.14 12.73 -7.90
CA THR A 38 -6.88 14.00 -7.96
C THR A 38 -6.00 15.19 -7.57
N ARG A 39 -4.89 14.92 -6.87
CA ARG A 39 -3.92 15.93 -6.43
C ARG A 39 -2.50 15.48 -6.76
N GLN A 40 -1.60 16.45 -6.84
CA GLN A 40 -0.18 16.15 -6.95
C GLN A 40 0.30 15.43 -5.68
N PRO A 41 0.99 14.28 -5.78
CA PRO A 41 1.56 13.60 -4.63
C PRO A 41 2.55 14.49 -3.88
N ASN A 42 2.51 14.43 -2.55
CA ASN A 42 3.42 15.21 -1.71
C ASN A 42 4.80 14.56 -1.68
N PRO A 43 5.88 15.25 -2.10
CA PRO A 43 7.22 14.72 -1.98
C PRO A 43 7.67 14.74 -0.51
N HIS A 44 8.27 13.65 -0.06
CA HIS A 44 8.89 13.52 1.25
C HIS A 44 10.31 12.97 1.09
N VAL A 45 11.30 13.74 1.53
CA VAL A 45 12.70 13.32 1.56
C VAL A 45 12.91 12.43 2.77
N LEU A 46 13.33 11.19 2.57
CA LEU A 46 13.52 10.23 3.65
C LEU A 46 14.74 10.57 4.50
N SER A 47 14.51 10.71 5.80
CA SER A 47 15.59 10.68 6.79
C SER A 47 15.98 9.24 7.16
N GLU A 48 17.12 9.05 7.82
CA GLU A 48 17.48 7.75 8.40
C GLU A 48 16.40 7.22 9.37
N MET A 49 15.74 8.13 10.09
CA MET A 49 14.71 7.74 11.05
C MET A 49 13.44 7.27 10.33
N ASP A 50 13.08 7.93 9.23
CA ASP A 50 11.96 7.53 8.39
C ASP A 50 12.15 6.12 7.83
N ILE A 51 13.38 5.75 7.43
CA ILE A 51 13.67 4.41 6.91
C ILE A 51 13.60 3.37 8.02
N LYS A 52 14.25 3.64 9.16
CA LYS A 52 14.24 2.73 10.32
C LYS A 52 12.83 2.50 10.86
N ARG A 53 11.95 3.50 10.75
CA ARG A 53 10.57 3.48 11.26
C ARG A 53 9.58 3.87 10.19
N ILE A 54 9.67 3.23 9.03
CA ILE A 54 8.76 3.52 7.91
C ILE A 54 7.31 3.22 8.28
N ASP A 55 7.07 2.24 9.15
CA ASP A 55 5.78 1.98 9.78
C ASP A 55 5.20 3.24 10.44
N TYR A 56 6.02 3.97 11.19
CA TYR A 56 5.61 5.20 11.86
C TYR A 56 5.35 6.33 10.86
N LEU A 57 6.16 6.43 9.81
CA LEU A 57 5.95 7.40 8.73
C LEU A 57 4.58 7.17 8.06
N ILE A 58 4.28 5.93 7.69
CA ILE A 58 2.99 5.57 7.07
C ILE A 58 1.83 5.84 8.02
N LEU A 59 1.93 5.45 9.30
CA LEU A 59 0.91 5.76 10.30
C LEU A 59 0.71 7.26 10.48
N LYS A 60 1.76 8.07 10.39
CA LYS A 60 1.66 9.53 10.48
C LYS A 60 0.82 10.09 9.32
N TYR A 61 1.12 9.66 8.09
CA TYR A 61 0.48 10.14 6.86
C TYR A 61 -0.94 9.60 6.66
N TYR A 62 -1.13 8.29 6.74
CA TYR A 62 -2.38 7.63 6.32
C TYR A 62 -3.18 7.01 7.46
N LYS A 63 -2.67 7.03 8.70
CA LYS A 63 -3.30 6.42 9.88
C LYS A 63 -3.52 4.90 9.80
N SER A 64 -3.04 4.24 8.74
CA SER A 64 -3.09 2.78 8.56
C SER A 64 -1.82 2.28 7.86
N LEU A 65 -1.29 1.14 8.33
CA LEU A 65 -0.13 0.47 7.74
C LEU A 65 -0.43 -0.22 6.40
N GLU A 66 -1.70 -0.39 6.06
CA GLU A 66 -2.12 -1.09 4.84
C GLU A 66 -1.63 -0.39 3.57
N TYR A 67 -1.52 0.93 3.62
CA TYR A 67 -1.06 1.76 2.51
C TYR A 67 0.44 1.68 2.24
N LEU A 68 1.24 1.03 3.12
CA LEU A 68 2.69 0.92 2.94
C LEU A 68 3.03 0.25 1.60
N ASN A 69 2.44 -0.90 1.33
CA ASN A 69 2.78 -1.66 0.12
C ASN A 69 2.37 -0.91 -1.16
N ILE A 70 1.22 -0.23 -1.15
CA ILE A 70 0.81 0.61 -2.29
C ILE A 70 1.75 1.80 -2.44
N LEU A 71 2.14 2.46 -1.35
CA LEU A 71 3.05 3.60 -1.44
C LEU A 71 4.38 3.19 -2.07
N LEU A 72 4.96 2.08 -1.58
CA LEU A 72 6.23 1.58 -2.10
C LEU A 72 6.09 1.19 -3.58
N TRP A 73 5.04 0.46 -3.92
CA TRP A 73 4.74 0.07 -5.29
C TRP A 73 4.53 1.28 -6.21
N PHE A 74 3.78 2.30 -5.77
CA PHE A 74 3.58 3.57 -6.49
C PHE A 74 4.90 4.30 -6.76
N ASN A 75 5.87 4.16 -5.85
CA ASN A 75 7.21 4.74 -5.98
C ASN A 75 8.23 3.81 -6.66
N ASN A 76 7.79 2.69 -7.24
CA ASN A 76 8.66 1.66 -7.83
C ASN A 76 9.72 1.12 -6.85
N VAL A 77 9.33 0.95 -5.58
CA VAL A 77 10.16 0.36 -4.53
C VAL A 77 9.56 -0.99 -4.13
N ASP A 78 10.34 -2.07 -4.29
CA ASP A 78 9.85 -3.42 -3.98
C ASP A 78 9.79 -3.68 -2.47
N TYR A 79 10.82 -3.21 -1.74
CA TYR A 79 10.99 -3.47 -0.32
C TYR A 79 11.55 -2.24 0.42
N PRO A 80 11.13 -1.99 1.67
CA PRO A 80 11.68 -0.89 2.48
C PRO A 80 13.19 -0.90 2.64
N SER A 81 13.83 -2.08 2.59
CA SER A 81 15.28 -2.23 2.72
C SER A 81 16.08 -1.63 1.56
N ARG A 82 15.43 -1.30 0.43
CA ARG A 82 16.06 -0.61 -0.70
C ARG A 82 16.07 0.90 -0.57
N LEU A 83 15.44 1.45 0.48
CA LEU A 83 15.38 2.89 0.71
C LEU A 83 16.68 3.39 1.32
N GLU A 84 17.19 4.48 0.77
CA GLU A 84 18.37 5.17 1.28
C GLU A 84 18.03 6.58 1.77
N PRO A 85 18.77 7.12 2.75
CA PRO A 85 18.59 8.50 3.17
C PRO A 85 18.66 9.45 1.98
N ASN A 86 17.82 10.49 1.99
CA ASN A 86 17.62 11.44 0.90
C ASN A 86 16.83 10.92 -0.32
N THR A 87 16.39 9.67 -0.33
CA THR A 87 15.41 9.20 -1.33
C THR A 87 14.12 10.01 -1.20
N ILE A 88 13.55 10.42 -2.33
CA ILE A 88 12.27 11.13 -2.36
C ILE A 88 11.17 10.11 -2.62
N LEU A 89 10.24 10.00 -1.68
CA LEU A 89 8.99 9.28 -1.89
C LEU A 89 7.86 10.27 -2.15
N TYR A 90 7.03 9.96 -3.13
CA TYR A 90 5.82 10.70 -3.48
C TYR A 90 4.63 10.04 -2.79
N PHE A 91 3.94 10.80 -1.94
CA PHE A 91 2.79 10.35 -1.16
C PHE A 91 1.49 10.79 -1.85
N PRO A 92 0.71 9.86 -2.45
CA PRO A 92 -0.61 10.16 -2.96
C PRO A 92 -1.57 10.66 -1.87
N ASP A 93 -2.63 11.34 -2.26
CA ASP A 93 -3.68 11.72 -1.31
C ASP A 93 -4.38 10.45 -0.79
N LEU A 94 -4.71 10.44 0.51
CA LEU A 94 -5.42 9.32 1.15
C LEU A 94 -6.73 9.01 0.43
N ILE A 95 -7.47 10.03 -0.03
CA ILE A 95 -8.74 9.86 -0.74
C ILE A 95 -8.52 9.10 -2.05
N ASP A 96 -7.43 9.35 -2.76
CA ASP A 96 -7.10 8.67 -4.01
C ASP A 96 -6.79 7.20 -3.77
N LEU A 97 -6.03 6.90 -2.70
CA LEU A 97 -5.74 5.53 -2.27
C LEU A 97 -7.02 4.80 -1.86
N GLU A 98 -7.87 5.41 -1.02
CA GLU A 98 -9.16 4.83 -0.61
C GLU A 98 -10.07 4.55 -1.81
N ASN A 99 -10.13 5.46 -2.77
CA ASN A 99 -10.90 5.27 -4.00
C ASN A 99 -10.35 4.14 -4.85
N PHE A 100 -9.02 4.06 -4.99
CA PHE A 100 -8.36 2.96 -5.67
C PHE A 100 -8.69 1.61 -5.03
N TYR A 101 -8.60 1.51 -3.70
CA TYR A 101 -9.00 0.33 -2.94
C TYR A 101 -10.46 -0.04 -3.18
N ARG A 102 -11.39 0.92 -3.05
CA ARG A 102 -12.83 0.66 -3.20
C ARG A 102 -13.19 0.16 -4.59
N ARG A 103 -12.53 0.66 -5.64
CA ARG A 103 -12.74 0.21 -7.02
C ARG A 103 -12.27 -1.23 -7.21
N ASN A 104 -11.03 -1.52 -6.84
CA ASN A 104 -10.45 -2.85 -7.02
C ASN A 104 -11.11 -3.93 -6.13
N LYS A 105 -11.69 -3.54 -4.98
CA LYS A 105 -12.47 -4.46 -4.14
C LYS A 105 -13.83 -4.85 -4.74
N LYS A 106 -14.46 -3.99 -5.56
CA LYS A 106 -15.78 -4.24 -6.14
C LYS A 106 -15.74 -5.17 -7.36
N VAL A 107 -14.68 -5.09 -8.17
CA VAL A 107 -14.56 -5.84 -9.43
C VAL A 107 -14.51 -7.36 -9.22
N ASN A 108 -14.13 -7.83 -8.03
CA ASN A 108 -13.92 -9.26 -7.74
C ASN A 108 -15.06 -9.92 -6.94
N ASN A 109 -16.21 -9.24 -6.79
CA ASN A 109 -17.42 -9.77 -6.15
C ASN A 109 -18.56 -10.09 -7.15
N GLU A 110 -18.28 -9.99 -8.45
CA GLU A 110 -19.12 -10.51 -9.55
C GLU A 110 -18.48 -11.80 -10.09
#